data_AF-A0A2E8SVH1-F1
#
_entry.id   AF-A0A2E8SVH1-F1
#
_cell.length_a   1.000
_cell.length_b   1.000
_cell.length_c   1.000
_cell.angle_alpha   90.00
_cell.angle_beta   90.00
_cell.angle_gamma   90.00
#
_symmetry.space_group_name_H-M   'P 1'
#
loop_
_entity.id
_entity.type
_entity.pdbx_description
1 polymer ?
#
loop_
_entity_poly.entity_id
_entity_poly.type
_entity_poly.pdbx_seq_one_letter_code
_entity_poly.pdbx_strand_id
1 'polypeptide(L)' 'MRTLRTIIMGSMMVLPGLLLALIVWYLAGKPETEPLETLICNGIPLVSVVLGLYFGWQTGEEYSVTYEQ' A
#
# COMPACT_ATOMS: atom_id res chain seq x y z
N MET A 1 1.47 -6.60 -19.66
CA MET A 1 2.32 -7.37 -18.73
C MET A 1 1.74 -7.28 -17.33
N ARG A 2 1.25 -8.40 -16.78
CA ARG A 2 0.58 -8.46 -15.46
C ARG A 2 1.46 -7.95 -14.32
N THR A 3 2.74 -8.34 -14.31
CA THR A 3 3.75 -8.00 -13.29
C THR A 3 4.08 -6.51 -13.19
N LEU A 4 4.24 -5.83 -14.33
CA LEU A 4 4.53 -4.38 -14.34
C LEU A 4 3.37 -3.58 -13.73
N ARG A 5 2.13 -3.93 -14.10
CA ARG A 5 0.93 -3.26 -13.58
C ARG A 5 0.76 -3.47 -12.08
N THR A 6 0.99 -4.68 -11.59
CA THR A 6 0.98 -4.97 -10.15
C THR A 6 1.96 -4.11 -9.38
N ILE A 7 3.19 -3.97 -9.90
CA ILE A 7 4.23 -3.19 -9.23
C ILE A 7 3.84 -1.70 -9.18
N ILE A 8 3.25 -1.18 -10.27
CA ILE A 8 2.78 0.21 -10.33
C ILE A 8 1.62 0.44 -9.34
N MET A 9 0.64 -0.47 -9.26
CA MET A 9 -0.45 -0.37 -8.30
C MET A 9 0.04 -0.47 -6.84
N GLY A 10 0.99 -1.38 -6.58
CA GLY A 10 1.60 -1.53 -5.25
C GLY A 10 2.43 -0.33 -4.84
N SER A 11 3.21 0.28 -5.75
CA SER A 11 4.03 1.46 -5.44
C SER A 11 3.17 2.71 -5.21
N MET A 12 2.06 2.86 -5.93
CA MET A 12 1.10 3.94 -5.70
C MET A 12 0.44 3.86 -4.32
N MET A 13 0.37 2.68 -3.70
CA MET A 13 -0.18 2.50 -2.35
C MET A 13 0.75 2.97 -1.22
N VAL A 14 2.01 3.31 -1.51
CA VAL A 14 2.94 3.89 -0.50
C VAL A 14 2.38 5.21 0.05
N LEU A 15 1.90 6.10 -0.83
CA LEU A 15 1.37 7.41 -0.43
C LEU A 15 0.14 7.33 0.48
N PRO A 16 -0.95 6.60 0.13
CA PRO A 16 -2.08 6.44 1.03
C PRO A 16 -1.70 5.67 2.30
N GLY A 17 -0.77 4.71 2.23
CA GLY A 17 -0.25 4.00 3.40
C GLY A 17 0.45 4.92 4.40
N LEU A 18 1.30 5.83 3.93
CA LEU A 18 1.96 6.86 4.76
C LEU A 18 0.96 7.84 5.36
N LEU A 19 -0.06 8.26 4.59
CA LEU A 19 -1.11 9.15 5.06
C LEU A 19 -1.94 8.48 6.17
N LEU A 20 -2.28 7.21 6.00
CA LEU A 20 -2.99 6.42 7.01
C LEU A 20 -2.16 6.24 8.28
N ALA A 21 -0.86 5.95 8.13
CA ALA A 21 0.07 5.86 9.26
C ALA A 21 0.12 7.18 10.05
N LEU A 22 0.19 8.33 9.36
CA LEU A 22 0.17 9.65 9.99
C LEU A 22 -1.12 9.87 10.80
N ILE A 23 -2.28 9.54 10.25
CA ILE A 23 -3.57 9.68 10.94
C ILE A 23 -3.60 8.80 12.19
N VAL A 24 -3.20 7.53 12.08
CA VAL A 24 -3.17 6.59 13.20
C VAL A 24 -2.19 7.05 14.29
N TRP A 25 -1.03 7.57 13.91
CA TRP A 25 -0.06 8.13 14.86
C TRP A 25 -0.63 9.32 15.64
N TYR A 26 -1.33 10.23 14.96
CA TYR A 26 -2.02 11.35 15.61
C TYR A 26 -3.12 10.89 16.56
N LEU A 27 -3.93 9.90 16.15
CA LEU A 27 -5.00 9.35 16.99
C LEU A 27 -4.46 8.56 18.20
N ALA A 28 -3.29 7.94 18.07
CA ALA A 28 -2.59 7.25 19.16
C ALA A 28 -1.94 8.22 20.17
N GLY A 29 -2.07 9.54 19.97
CA GLY A 29 -1.52 10.54 20.88
C GLY A 29 -0.03 10.82 20.67
N LYS A 30 0.49 10.52 19.46
CA LYS A 30 1.90 10.70 19.09
C LYS A 30 2.86 9.94 20.01
N PRO A 31 2.77 8.62 20.09
CA PRO A 31 3.73 7.84 20.85
C PRO A 31 5.13 8.01 20.23
N GLU A 32 6.10 8.39 21.06
CA GLU A 32 7.54 8.42 20.73
C GLU A 32 8.29 7.25 21.40
N THR A 33 7.53 6.23 21.82
CA THR A 33 8.07 5.07 22.53
C THR A 33 8.05 3.85 21.63
N GLU A 34 9.17 3.16 21.61
CA GLU A 34 9.28 1.84 21.00
C GLU A 34 8.48 0.82 21.84
N PRO A 35 7.72 -0.09 21.22
CA PRO A 35 7.69 -0.42 19.79
C PRO A 35 6.55 0.22 18.99
N LEU A 36 5.76 1.10 19.62
CA LEU A 36 4.52 1.64 19.01
C LEU A 36 4.82 2.56 17.84
N GLU A 37 5.85 3.40 17.94
CA GLU A 37 6.27 4.27 16.84
C GLU A 37 6.71 3.44 15.63
N THR A 38 7.62 2.49 15.82
CA THR A 38 8.05 1.59 14.73
C THR A 38 6.88 0.83 14.09
N LEU A 39 5.93 0.32 14.87
CA LEU A 39 4.80 -0.44 14.34
C LEU A 39 3.86 0.43 13.48
N ILE A 40 3.57 1.65 13.94
CA ILE A 40 2.65 2.56 13.24
C ILE A 40 3.34 3.13 11.99
N CYS A 41 4.55 3.65 12.14
CA CYS A 41 5.25 4.37 11.06
C CYS A 41 5.86 3.46 10.00
N ASN A 42 6.15 2.19 10.32
CA ASN A 42 6.71 1.23 9.34
C ASN A 42 5.73 0.09 9.02
N GLY A 43 5.03 -0.45 10.03
CA GLY A 43 4.12 -1.58 9.83
C GLY A 43 2.94 -1.22 8.93
N ILE A 44 2.29 -0.07 9.18
CA ILE A 44 1.12 0.34 8.41
C ILE A 44 1.47 0.61 6.93
N PRO A 45 2.52 1.38 6.59
CA PRO A 45 2.89 1.59 5.19
C PRO A 45 3.32 0.30 4.49
N LEU A 46 4.06 -0.60 5.17
CA LEU A 46 4.45 -1.89 4.59
C LEU A 46 3.24 -2.76 4.27
N VAL A 47 2.29 -2.88 5.20
CA VAL A 47 1.06 -3.65 4.98
C VAL A 47 0.24 -3.05 3.84
N SER A 48 0.17 -1.72 3.75
CA SER A 48 -0.53 -1.03 2.65
C SER A 48 0.05 -1.37 1.28
N VAL A 49 1.38 -1.40 1.14
CA VAL A 49 2.07 -1.79 -0.10
C VAL A 49 1.80 -3.26 -0.43
N VAL A 50 1.89 -4.16 0.55
CA VAL A 50 1.63 -5.59 0.36
C VAL A 50 0.19 -5.82 -0.11
N LEU A 51 -0.78 -5.13 0.48
CA LEU A 51 -2.18 -5.18 0.04
C LEU A 51 -2.33 -4.61 -1.37
N GLY A 52 -1.66 -3.51 -1.71
CA GLY A 52 -1.64 -2.96 -3.07
C GLY A 52 -1.12 -3.93 -4.12
N LEU A 53 -0.03 -4.64 -3.80
CA LEU A 53 0.52 -5.71 -4.64
C LEU A 53 -0.45 -6.89 -4.77
N TYR A 54 -1.07 -7.31 -3.68
CA TYR A 54 -2.04 -8.40 -3.66
C TYR A 54 -3.27 -8.07 -4.53
N PHE A 55 -3.86 -6.89 -4.34
CA PHE A 55 -5.01 -6.45 -5.13
C PHE A 55 -4.64 -6.28 -6.60
N GLY A 56 -3.51 -5.65 -6.91
CA GLY A 56 -3.03 -5.53 -8.27
C GLY A 56 -2.84 -6.89 -8.95
N TRP A 57 -2.50 -7.94 -8.19
CA TRP A 57 -2.24 -9.28 -8.74
C TRP A 57 -3.53 -10.01 -9.07
N GLN A 58 -4.57 -9.79 -8.26
CA GLN A 58 -5.91 -10.31 -8.48
C GLN A 58 -6.62 -9.57 -9.62
N THR A 59 -6.56 -8.23 -9.67
CA THR A 59 -7.29 -7.39 -10.65
C THR A 59 -6.50 -7.05 -11.90
N GLY A 60 -5.23 -7.46 -11.99
CA GLY A 60 -4.31 -7.08 -13.08
C GLY A 60 -4.75 -7.52 -14.49
N GLU A 61 -5.68 -8.47 -14.59
CA GLU A 61 -6.29 -8.96 -15.83
C GLU A 61 -7.31 -7.95 -16.40
N GLU A 62 -8.02 -7.16 -15.59
CA GLU A 62 -9.14 -6.32 -16.05
C GLU A 62 -8.74 -5.12 -16.92
N TYR A 63 -7.47 -4.70 -16.82
CA TYR A 63 -6.93 -3.63 -17.65
C TYR A 63 -6.12 -4.19 -18.83
N SER A 64 -6.11 -5.50 -19.10
CA SER A 64 -5.48 -5.99 -20.34
C SER A 64 -6.17 -5.32 -21.51
N VAL A 65 -5.43 -4.57 -22.32
CA VAL A 65 -5.97 -4.03 -23.57
C VAL A 65 -6.25 -5.24 -24.44
N THR A 66 -7.47 -5.76 -24.39
CA THR A 66 -7.97 -6.68 -25.40
C THR A 66 -8.07 -5.84 -26.66
N TYR A 67 -7.05 -5.92 -27.51
CA TYR A 67 -7.21 -5.48 -28.88
C TYR A 67 -8.27 -6.41 -29.47
N GLU A 68 -9.50 -5.91 -29.65
CA GLU A 68 -10.47 -6.58 -30.52
C GLU A 68 -9.78 -6.70 -31.89
N GLN A 69 -9.46 -7.95 -32.28
CA GLN A 69 -9.02 -8.28 -33.63
C GLN A 69 -10.24 -8.61 -34.48
#